data_AF-A0A3N9NJH2-F1
#
_entry.id   AF-A0A3N9NJH2-F1
#
_cell.length_a   1.000
_cell.length_b   1.000
_cell.length_c   1.000
_cell.angle_alpha   90.00
_cell.angle_beta   90.00
_cell.angle_gamma   90.00
#
_symmetry.space_group_name_H-M   'P 1'
#
loop_
_entity.id
_entity.type
_entity.pdbx_description
1 polymer ?
#
loop_
_entity_poly.entity_id
_entity_poly.type
_entity_poly.pdbx_seq_one_letter_code
_entity_poly.pdbx_strand_id
1 'polypeptide(L)'
;MEESSMKRIAFMLSIFMLMCTVSLYAVNADNATANMQSREKVTAVKDATQISDGNVAKITAQSVIFEEDFEDGGEGWFSDGGYANLGGEPEVVFFPPAWSLSQDKAFSPVTSLFHGDDVESSRDFTFSPAFDIPTELDGDPVVAAKVSFQINIDNPGYGDPNNPGYLADYYMVYVGLEETTWGVVDVEGDMVYYSGYPEENSFQYLTSPKIDLTAATAPVTLDFKYLMLNELHWDLGRVDVLVDGEAGYTTVGMLDDDTGAWLDMSVDLSAFVGKTVQVRFAFLPDDATKIEDGGLWLNDIVVSDAAGELFADDAETGNAVMEAFGVSLTRLFYDYDEGDAGAEWHFKDENSAWNGTYDLFDLGVQPGDKVWLVLRYIIDGDNTQGEEASAGAFFDDLMVTAI
;
A
#
# COMPACT_ATOMS: atom_id res chain seq x y z
N MET A 1 -0.55 -8.81 -63.87
CA MET A 1 -0.21 -7.41 -63.52
C MET A 1 -0.61 -7.01 -62.10
N GLU A 2 -1.55 -7.70 -61.45
CA GLU A 2 -2.03 -7.33 -60.11
C GLU A 2 -1.07 -7.69 -58.96
N GLU A 3 -0.34 -8.80 -59.05
CA GLU A 3 0.49 -9.28 -57.93
C GLU A 3 1.71 -8.37 -57.66
N SER A 4 2.22 -7.68 -58.69
CA SER A 4 3.31 -6.71 -58.55
C SER A 4 2.85 -5.39 -57.92
N SER A 5 1.56 -5.08 -57.96
CA SER A 5 1.00 -3.85 -57.39
C SER A 5 0.83 -3.98 -55.87
N MET A 6 0.28 -5.13 -55.41
CA MET A 6 0.10 -5.40 -53.99
C MET A 6 1.43 -5.47 -53.22
N LYS A 7 2.48 -6.06 -53.79
CA LYS A 7 3.81 -6.11 -53.15
C LYS A 7 4.44 -4.72 -52.98
N ARG A 8 4.15 -3.78 -53.88
CA ARG A 8 4.63 -2.38 -53.77
C ARG A 8 3.86 -1.59 -52.72
N ILE A 9 2.55 -1.81 -52.59
CA ILE A 9 1.72 -1.16 -51.58
C ILE A 9 2.11 -1.64 -50.17
N ALA A 10 2.30 -2.96 -49.98
CA ALA A 10 2.74 -3.50 -48.70
C ALA A 10 4.14 -3.02 -48.29
N PHE A 11 5.06 -2.89 -49.26
CA PHE A 11 6.40 -2.36 -49.00
C PHE A 11 6.39 -0.86 -48.66
N MET A 12 5.52 -0.06 -49.30
CA MET A 12 5.37 1.35 -48.94
C MET A 12 4.70 1.55 -47.57
N LEU A 13 3.73 0.71 -47.20
CA LEU A 13 3.10 0.77 -45.88
C LEU A 13 4.07 0.40 -44.75
N SER A 14 4.94 -0.58 -44.98
CA SER A 14 5.97 -0.97 -43.99
C SER A 14 7.05 0.10 -43.84
N ILE A 15 7.45 0.77 -44.93
CA ILE A 15 8.34 1.94 -44.84
C ILE A 15 7.66 3.11 -44.14
N PHE A 16 6.37 3.35 -44.39
CA PHE A 16 5.63 4.43 -43.74
C PHE A 16 5.48 4.19 -42.23
N MET A 17 5.14 2.97 -41.80
CA MET A 17 5.11 2.61 -40.38
C MET A 17 6.50 2.69 -39.72
N LEU A 18 7.57 2.32 -40.43
CA LEU A 18 8.94 2.45 -39.92
C LEU A 18 9.35 3.93 -39.77
N MET A 19 8.94 4.81 -40.69
CA MET A 19 9.20 6.25 -40.54
C MET A 19 8.36 6.88 -39.43
N CYS A 20 7.11 6.47 -39.24
CA CYS A 20 6.28 6.94 -38.12
C CYS A 20 6.85 6.50 -36.76
N THR A 21 7.30 5.25 -36.63
CA THR A 21 7.91 4.75 -35.38
C THR A 21 9.24 5.46 -35.07
N VAL A 22 10.11 5.68 -36.06
CA VAL A 22 11.36 6.45 -35.85
C VAL A 22 11.07 7.92 -35.51
N SER A 23 10.00 8.50 -36.04
CA SER A 23 9.62 9.90 -35.73
C SER A 23 9.04 10.04 -34.33
N LEU A 24 8.25 9.08 -33.85
CA LEU A 24 7.77 9.04 -32.45
C LEU A 24 8.92 8.85 -31.46
N TYR A 25 9.90 8.00 -31.78
CA TYR A 25 11.11 7.83 -30.96
C TYR A 25 11.98 9.09 -30.93
N ALA A 26 12.10 9.82 -32.05
CA ALA A 26 12.86 11.07 -32.09
C ALA A 26 12.20 12.20 -31.29
N VAL A 27 10.87 12.32 -31.35
CA VAL A 27 10.12 13.31 -30.55
C VAL A 27 10.18 12.99 -29.06
N ASN A 28 10.10 11.70 -28.67
CA ASN A 28 10.28 11.31 -27.27
C ASN A 28 11.74 11.46 -26.79
N ALA A 29 12.74 11.24 -27.65
CA ALA A 29 14.15 11.44 -27.32
C ALA A 29 14.53 12.93 -27.16
N ASP A 30 13.92 13.82 -27.94
CA ASP A 30 14.10 15.27 -27.81
C ASP A 30 13.36 15.82 -26.56
N ASN A 31 12.21 15.24 -26.19
CA ASN A 31 11.55 15.54 -24.90
C ASN A 31 12.36 14.98 -23.70
N ALA A 32 12.95 13.80 -23.84
CA ALA A 32 13.82 13.21 -22.81
C ALA A 32 15.13 13.99 -22.64
N THR A 33 15.72 14.55 -23.70
CA THR A 33 16.91 15.41 -23.58
C THR A 33 16.61 16.83 -23.09
N ALA A 34 15.42 17.38 -23.38
CA ALA A 34 14.96 18.62 -22.77
C ALA A 34 14.73 18.46 -21.25
N ASN A 35 14.24 17.29 -20.81
CA ASN A 35 14.12 16.95 -19.39
C ASN A 35 15.45 16.49 -18.76
N MET A 36 16.46 16.05 -19.52
CA MET A 36 17.80 15.82 -18.96
C MET A 36 18.50 17.11 -18.51
N GLN A 37 18.16 18.28 -19.07
CA GLN A 37 18.70 19.55 -18.57
C GLN A 37 18.04 20.02 -17.26
N SER A 38 16.88 19.48 -16.87
CA SER A 38 16.34 19.63 -15.51
C SER A 38 16.93 18.58 -14.54
N ARG A 39 17.34 17.40 -15.02
CA ARG A 39 17.97 16.34 -14.21
C ARG A 39 19.28 16.74 -13.51
N GLU A 40 20.07 17.66 -14.06
CA GLU A 40 21.30 18.16 -13.39
C GLU A 40 21.00 19.10 -12.20
N LYS A 41 19.73 19.51 -12.00
CA LYS A 41 19.31 20.34 -10.87
C LYS A 41 18.72 19.56 -9.69
N VAL A 42 18.29 18.31 -9.87
CA VAL A 42 17.63 17.52 -8.80
C VAL A 42 18.66 16.77 -7.95
N THR A 43 19.78 16.34 -8.53
CA THR A 43 20.91 15.70 -7.78
C THR A 43 21.90 16.70 -7.17
N ALA A 44 21.71 18.00 -7.36
CA ALA A 44 22.49 18.99 -6.66
C ALA A 44 21.90 19.20 -5.26
N VAL A 45 22.31 18.36 -4.30
CA VAL A 45 22.30 18.75 -2.87
C VAL A 45 22.94 20.13 -2.82
N LYS A 46 22.15 21.17 -2.56
CA LYS A 46 22.69 22.51 -2.38
C LYS A 46 23.70 22.42 -1.25
N ASP A 47 24.97 22.73 -1.53
CA ASP A 47 25.96 23.01 -0.50
C ASP A 47 25.29 23.87 0.58
N ALA A 48 25.28 23.36 1.81
CA ALA A 48 24.60 23.95 2.95
C ALA A 48 24.80 25.46 2.95
N THR A 49 23.73 26.19 2.62
CA THR A 49 23.81 27.64 2.51
C THR A 49 24.09 28.17 3.91
N GLN A 50 25.24 28.84 4.09
CA GLN A 50 25.55 29.50 5.36
C GLN A 50 24.52 30.60 5.61
N ILE A 51 23.50 30.30 6.43
CA ILE A 51 22.59 31.31 6.96
C ILE A 51 23.29 31.94 8.17
N SER A 52 23.89 33.11 7.95
CA SER A 52 24.32 33.99 9.04
C SER A 52 23.14 34.81 9.52
N ASP A 53 22.56 34.44 10.67
CA ASP A 53 22.22 35.37 11.77
C ASP A 53 21.33 34.68 12.82
N GLY A 54 21.81 34.64 14.07
CA GLY A 54 21.02 34.47 15.29
C GLY A 54 20.51 33.06 15.63
N ASN A 55 21.28 32.30 16.42
CA ASN A 55 20.85 31.09 17.16
C ASN A 55 20.07 30.01 16.38
N VAL A 56 20.10 30.00 15.06
CA VAL A 56 19.58 28.88 14.26
C VAL A 56 20.71 27.85 14.12
N ALA A 57 20.44 26.60 14.46
CA ALA A 57 21.38 25.50 14.25
C ALA A 57 21.82 25.48 12.78
N LYS A 58 23.13 25.37 12.53
CA LYS A 58 23.66 25.28 11.18
C LYS A 58 23.46 23.85 10.68
N ILE A 59 22.80 23.68 9.54
CA ILE A 59 22.79 22.41 8.82
C ILE A 59 24.21 22.11 8.35
N THR A 60 24.77 20.99 8.78
CA THR A 60 26.15 20.58 8.50
C THR A 60 26.23 19.46 7.47
N ALA A 61 25.19 18.65 7.34
CA ALA A 61 25.07 17.55 6.37
C ALA A 61 23.61 17.38 5.91
N GLN A 62 23.43 16.64 4.83
CA GLN A 62 22.12 16.19 4.32
C GLN A 62 22.36 14.91 3.50
N SER A 63 21.54 13.88 3.66
CA SER A 63 21.65 12.62 2.92
C SER A 63 20.27 12.08 2.55
N VAL A 64 20.13 11.58 1.33
CA VAL A 64 19.01 10.72 0.95
C VAL A 64 19.17 9.40 1.69
N ILE A 65 18.12 8.98 2.40
CA ILE A 65 18.11 7.75 3.22
C ILE A 65 17.10 6.72 2.70
N PHE A 66 16.21 7.15 1.82
CA PHE A 66 15.27 6.32 1.07
C PHE A 66 15.01 7.01 -0.27
N GLU A 67 14.99 6.24 -1.35
CA GLU A 67 14.69 6.69 -2.71
C GLU A 67 14.01 5.54 -3.46
N GLU A 68 12.94 5.86 -4.18
CA GLU A 68 12.22 4.95 -5.06
C GLU A 68 11.78 5.70 -6.32
N ASP A 69 12.26 5.24 -7.48
CA ASP A 69 11.90 5.73 -8.82
C ASP A 69 11.11 4.69 -9.63
N PHE A 70 10.81 3.53 -9.03
CA PHE A 70 10.06 2.40 -9.58
C PHE A 70 10.67 1.73 -10.82
N GLU A 71 11.88 2.08 -11.23
CA GLU A 71 12.56 1.51 -12.39
C GLU A 71 13.04 0.07 -12.17
N ASP A 72 13.23 -0.30 -10.90
CA ASP A 72 13.67 -1.63 -10.47
C ASP A 72 12.49 -2.59 -10.20
N GLY A 73 11.29 -2.22 -10.63
CA GLY A 73 10.09 -3.04 -10.47
C GLY A 73 9.47 -2.97 -9.08
N GLY A 74 9.77 -1.92 -8.30
CA GLY A 74 9.20 -1.70 -6.96
C GLY A 74 9.59 -2.80 -5.97
N GLU A 75 10.84 -3.26 -6.00
CA GLU A 75 11.31 -4.36 -5.15
C GLU A 75 11.06 -4.05 -3.66
N GLY A 76 10.38 -4.97 -2.97
CA GLY A 76 10.08 -4.84 -1.54
C GLY A 76 8.81 -4.06 -1.22
N TRP A 77 8.15 -3.45 -2.21
CA TRP A 77 6.81 -2.90 -2.02
C TRP A 77 5.78 -4.02 -1.93
N PHE A 78 4.76 -3.79 -1.09
CA PHE A 78 3.59 -4.65 -1.04
C PHE A 78 2.32 -3.83 -0.86
N SER A 79 1.19 -4.39 -1.29
CA SER A 79 -0.12 -3.76 -1.21
C SER A 79 -1.12 -4.72 -0.61
N ASP A 80 -2.04 -4.23 0.22
CA ASP A 80 -2.93 -5.09 0.99
C ASP A 80 -4.42 -5.05 0.62
N GLY A 81 -4.70 -4.62 -0.60
CA GLY A 81 -6.02 -4.68 -1.19
C GLY A 81 -7.01 -3.74 -0.54
N GLY A 82 -8.03 -3.40 -1.31
CA GLY A 82 -9.10 -2.55 -0.84
C GLY A 82 -10.24 -3.31 -0.20
N TYR A 83 -11.02 -2.61 0.61
CA TYR A 83 -12.38 -2.99 0.92
C TYR A 83 -13.33 -1.81 0.66
N ALA A 84 -14.46 -2.10 0.03
CA ALA A 84 -15.62 -1.20 -0.02
C ALA A 84 -16.52 -1.52 1.16
N ASN A 85 -16.81 -0.50 1.95
CA ASN A 85 -17.96 -0.52 2.83
C ASN A 85 -18.93 0.55 2.36
N LEU A 86 -20.05 0.12 1.76
CA LEU A 86 -21.14 1.00 1.34
C LEU A 86 -21.98 1.40 2.56
N GLY A 87 -21.38 2.17 3.48
CA GLY A 87 -22.12 2.93 4.50
C GLY A 87 -23.13 2.13 5.33
N GLY A 88 -22.67 1.11 6.07
CA GLY A 88 -23.51 0.38 7.04
C GLY A 88 -24.40 -0.71 6.42
N GLU A 89 -24.18 -1.05 5.15
CA GLU A 89 -24.71 -2.27 4.56
C GLU A 89 -23.87 -3.49 5.00
N PRO A 90 -24.49 -4.66 5.21
CA PRO A 90 -23.80 -5.84 5.73
C PRO A 90 -22.88 -6.53 4.70
N GLU A 91 -22.94 -6.14 3.43
CA GLU A 91 -22.15 -6.75 2.36
C GLU A 91 -20.89 -5.92 2.09
N VAL A 92 -19.77 -6.39 2.62
CA VAL A 92 -18.44 -5.84 2.34
C VAL A 92 -17.85 -6.55 1.13
N VAL A 93 -17.36 -5.76 0.17
CA VAL A 93 -16.66 -6.28 -1.00
C VAL A 93 -15.17 -6.02 -0.83
N PHE A 94 -14.37 -7.08 -0.93
CA PHE A 94 -12.91 -6.98 -0.98
C PHE A 94 -12.45 -6.96 -2.42
N PHE A 95 -11.48 -6.08 -2.68
CA PHE A 95 -10.82 -5.98 -3.97
C PHE A 95 -9.37 -6.44 -3.81
N PRO A 96 -8.83 -7.15 -4.81
CA PRO A 96 -7.38 -7.29 -4.89
C PRO A 96 -6.75 -5.89 -4.93
N PRO A 97 -5.47 -5.76 -4.54
CA PRO A 97 -4.77 -4.49 -4.67
C PRO A 97 -4.86 -3.95 -6.10
N ALA A 98 -5.23 -2.67 -6.22
CA ALA A 98 -5.29 -1.92 -7.47
C ALA A 98 -4.00 -1.11 -7.73
N TRP A 99 -3.13 -1.00 -6.72
CA TRP A 99 -1.76 -0.51 -6.90
C TRP A 99 -0.97 -1.41 -7.86
N SER A 100 -0.33 -0.79 -8.85
CA SER A 100 0.51 -1.48 -9.85
C SER A 100 1.57 -0.55 -10.41
N LEU A 101 2.55 -1.09 -11.14
CA LEU A 101 3.49 -0.27 -11.89
C LEU A 101 2.92 0.06 -13.26
N SER A 102 3.02 1.32 -13.67
CA SER A 102 2.55 1.80 -14.97
C SER A 102 3.70 2.34 -15.81
N GLN A 103 3.61 2.08 -17.13
CA GLN A 103 4.44 2.70 -18.17
C GLN A 103 3.67 3.74 -18.98
N ASP A 104 2.39 3.97 -18.66
CA ASP A 104 1.55 4.92 -19.38
C ASP A 104 1.93 6.36 -19.03
N LYS A 105 2.33 6.56 -17.77
CA LYS A 105 2.84 7.82 -17.27
C LYS A 105 3.96 7.53 -16.26
N ALA A 106 5.06 8.26 -16.37
CA ALA A 106 6.16 8.24 -15.41
C ALA A 106 6.88 9.59 -15.46
N PHE A 107 7.43 10.01 -14.33
CA PHE A 107 8.32 11.16 -14.25
C PHE A 107 9.77 10.73 -14.46
N SER A 108 10.15 9.63 -13.82
CA SER A 108 11.33 8.84 -14.09
C SER A 108 11.16 8.00 -15.38
N PRO A 109 12.25 7.50 -15.97
CA PRO A 109 12.33 7.33 -17.43
C PRO A 109 11.34 6.33 -18.04
N VAL A 110 10.82 5.36 -17.30
CA VAL A 110 9.99 4.28 -17.85
C VAL A 110 8.77 3.97 -17.00
N THR A 111 8.88 3.99 -15.67
CA THR A 111 7.85 3.43 -14.78
C THR A 111 7.54 4.35 -13.61
N SER A 112 6.27 4.33 -13.19
CA SER A 112 5.83 4.94 -11.93
C SER A 112 4.86 4.01 -11.21
N LEU A 113 4.62 4.28 -9.94
CA LEU A 113 3.58 3.61 -9.18
C LEU A 113 2.22 4.23 -9.50
N PHE A 114 1.24 3.39 -9.78
CA PHE A 114 -0.07 3.77 -10.26
C PHE A 114 -1.18 3.13 -9.44
N HIS A 115 -2.22 3.90 -9.18
CA HIS A 115 -3.51 3.39 -8.71
C HIS A 115 -4.63 3.88 -9.63
N GLY A 116 -5.42 2.93 -10.15
CA GLY A 116 -6.59 3.23 -10.98
C GLY A 116 -7.80 3.67 -10.18
N ASP A 117 -8.67 4.46 -10.78
CA ASP A 117 -9.95 4.92 -10.23
C ASP A 117 -11.14 4.06 -10.66
N ASP A 118 -10.94 3.15 -11.62
CA ASP A 118 -11.96 2.24 -12.17
C ASP A 118 -12.45 1.13 -11.22
N VAL A 119 -12.11 1.18 -9.92
CA VAL A 119 -12.57 0.20 -8.93
C VAL A 119 -13.70 0.77 -8.06
N GLU A 120 -14.71 -0.05 -7.74
CA GLU A 120 -15.85 0.40 -6.93
C GLU A 120 -15.40 0.67 -5.49
N SER A 121 -15.39 1.95 -5.08
CA SER A 121 -15.15 2.46 -3.73
C SER A 121 -14.11 1.68 -2.90
N SER A 122 -12.83 2.02 -3.01
CA SER A 122 -11.74 1.25 -2.40
C SER A 122 -10.92 2.10 -1.45
N ARG A 123 -10.51 1.50 -0.33
CA ARG A 123 -9.43 2.00 0.54
C ARG A 123 -8.23 1.09 0.36
N ASP A 124 -7.32 1.42 -0.55
CA ASP A 124 -6.18 0.57 -0.86
C ASP A 124 -4.88 1.18 -0.34
N PHE A 125 -4.04 0.34 0.27
CA PHE A 125 -2.76 0.72 0.84
C PHE A 125 -1.63 0.05 0.08
N THR A 126 -0.54 0.79 -0.10
CA THR A 126 0.74 0.24 -0.52
C THR A 126 1.87 0.77 0.35
N PHE A 127 2.80 -0.12 0.67
CA PHE A 127 3.86 0.08 1.64
C PHE A 127 5.20 -0.04 0.92
N SER A 128 6.08 0.93 1.16
CA SER A 128 7.49 0.84 0.75
C SER A 128 8.18 -0.34 1.43
N PRO A 129 9.40 -0.74 1.05
CA PRO A 129 10.24 -1.48 1.98
C PRO A 129 10.57 -0.63 3.21
N ALA A 130 10.83 -1.28 4.35
CA ALA A 130 11.28 -0.60 5.57
C ALA A 130 12.67 0.02 5.39
N PHE A 131 12.89 1.19 5.98
CA PHE A 131 14.20 1.86 6.02
C PHE A 131 14.48 2.44 7.41
N ASP A 132 15.76 2.60 7.74
CA ASP A 132 16.19 3.09 9.06
C ASP A 132 16.48 4.60 9.01
N ILE A 133 15.99 5.34 10.02
CA ILE A 133 16.38 6.72 10.24
C ILE A 133 17.78 6.75 10.88
N PRO A 134 18.79 7.38 10.25
CA PRO A 134 20.12 7.44 10.83
C PRO A 134 20.11 8.23 12.15
N THR A 135 20.97 7.83 13.09
CA THR A 135 21.15 8.55 14.35
C THR A 135 22.05 9.78 14.21
N GLU A 136 22.96 9.76 13.25
CA GLU A 136 23.90 10.83 12.94
C GLU A 136 24.23 10.89 11.44
N LEU A 137 24.56 12.08 10.95
CA LEU A 137 25.17 12.34 9.65
C LEU A 137 26.47 13.09 9.86
N ASP A 138 27.57 12.57 9.31
CA ASP A 138 28.92 13.15 9.48
C ASP A 138 29.33 13.44 10.95
N GLY A 139 28.78 12.68 11.90
CA GLY A 139 29.03 12.80 13.33
C GLY A 139 28.20 13.86 14.06
N ASP A 140 27.29 14.54 13.36
CA ASP A 140 26.27 15.40 13.95
C ASP A 140 24.93 14.65 14.03
N PRO A 141 24.10 14.87 15.08
CA PRO A 141 22.81 14.19 15.20
C PRO A 141 21.85 14.62 14.09
N VAL A 142 21.07 13.67 13.58
CA VAL A 142 19.97 13.98 12.65
C VAL A 142 18.90 14.77 13.38
N VAL A 143 18.43 15.85 12.74
CA VAL A 143 17.45 16.78 13.32
C VAL A 143 16.14 16.86 12.54
N ALA A 144 16.10 16.31 11.33
CA ALA A 144 14.89 16.20 10.52
C ALA A 144 15.00 15.04 9.53
N ALA A 145 13.86 14.50 9.11
CA ALA A 145 13.77 13.55 8.01
C ALA A 145 12.58 13.93 7.13
N LYS A 146 12.85 14.41 5.91
CA LYS A 146 11.83 15.07 5.07
C LYS A 146 11.48 14.26 3.83
N VAL A 147 10.19 14.12 3.58
CA VAL A 147 9.64 13.43 2.41
C VAL A 147 9.49 14.39 1.24
N SER A 148 9.77 13.91 0.03
CA SER A 148 9.41 14.57 -1.23
C SER A 148 9.11 13.54 -2.31
N PHE A 149 8.27 13.88 -3.29
CA PHE A 149 7.92 12.99 -4.40
C PHE A 149 7.32 13.79 -5.57
N GLN A 150 7.22 13.14 -6.72
CA GLN A 150 6.45 13.58 -7.87
C GLN A 150 5.08 12.89 -7.84
N ILE A 151 4.03 13.66 -8.11
CA ILE A 151 2.68 13.11 -8.25
C ILE A 151 2.03 13.65 -9.50
N ASN A 152 1.30 12.78 -10.18
CA ASN A 152 0.37 13.16 -11.21
C ASN A 152 -0.97 12.54 -10.84
N ILE A 153 -1.92 13.39 -10.51
CA ILE A 153 -3.25 12.99 -10.10
C ILE A 153 -4.23 13.70 -11.03
N ASP A 154 -5.24 12.97 -11.48
CA ASP A 154 -6.25 13.47 -12.38
C ASP A 154 -7.58 12.96 -11.84
N ASN A 155 -8.04 13.55 -10.74
CA ASN A 155 -9.22 13.06 -10.04
C ASN A 155 -10.46 13.81 -10.52
N PRO A 156 -11.63 13.15 -10.55
CA PRO A 156 -12.88 13.86 -10.62
C PRO A 156 -13.00 14.72 -9.34
N GLY A 157 -12.63 15.99 -9.44
CA GLY A 157 -12.51 16.89 -8.30
C GLY A 157 -13.75 17.03 -7.41
N TYR A 158 -13.57 17.75 -6.31
CA TYR A 158 -14.63 18.01 -5.35
C TYR A 158 -15.74 18.92 -5.94
N GLY A 159 -16.93 18.38 -6.23
CA GLY A 159 -18.07 19.22 -6.57
C GLY A 159 -19.27 18.64 -7.31
N ASP A 160 -19.95 17.60 -6.81
CA ASP A 160 -21.41 17.54 -7.04
C ASP A 160 -22.09 18.56 -6.11
N PRO A 161 -22.57 19.72 -6.61
CA PRO A 161 -23.28 20.69 -5.78
C PRO A 161 -24.60 20.15 -5.21
N ASN A 162 -25.06 18.97 -5.65
CA ASN A 162 -26.31 18.36 -5.22
C ASN A 162 -26.13 17.27 -4.15
N ASN A 163 -24.90 16.83 -3.87
CA ASN A 163 -24.65 15.80 -2.88
C ASN A 163 -23.38 16.03 -2.06
N PRO A 164 -23.45 16.81 -0.97
CA PRO A 164 -22.32 17.06 -0.07
C PRO A 164 -21.87 15.85 0.76
N GLY A 165 -22.37 14.64 0.44
CA GLY A 165 -22.09 13.40 1.16
C GLY A 165 -21.17 12.41 0.44
N TYR A 166 -20.78 12.64 -0.82
CA TYR A 166 -19.79 11.81 -1.51
C TYR A 166 -18.38 12.36 -1.28
N LEU A 167 -17.49 11.47 -0.84
CA LEU A 167 -16.08 11.77 -0.62
C LEU A 167 -15.40 11.77 -1.98
N ALA A 168 -14.93 12.91 -2.48
CA ALA A 168 -14.13 12.95 -3.70
C ALA A 168 -12.94 11.98 -3.59
N ASP A 169 -12.39 11.50 -4.70
CA ASP A 169 -11.16 10.71 -4.69
C ASP A 169 -10.00 11.51 -4.06
N TYR A 170 -9.23 10.89 -3.17
CA TYR A 170 -8.05 11.51 -2.58
C TYR A 170 -6.96 10.51 -2.24
N TYR A 171 -5.75 11.03 -2.13
CA TYR A 171 -4.61 10.28 -1.64
C TYR A 171 -4.16 10.79 -0.28
N MET A 172 -3.49 9.92 0.44
CA MET A 172 -2.86 10.20 1.71
C MET A 172 -1.48 9.58 1.74
N VAL A 173 -0.55 10.27 2.38
CA VAL A 173 0.79 9.77 2.64
C VAL A 173 0.96 9.62 4.14
N TYR A 174 1.45 8.46 4.56
CA TYR A 174 1.67 8.10 5.96
C TYR A 174 3.12 7.68 6.18
N VAL A 175 3.56 7.84 7.41
CA VAL A 175 4.73 7.15 7.93
C VAL A 175 4.24 6.05 8.84
N GLY A 176 4.77 4.85 8.62
CA GLY A 176 4.49 3.68 9.41
C GLY A 176 5.62 3.41 10.40
N LEU A 177 5.27 3.17 11.65
CA LEU A 177 6.16 2.57 12.64
C LEU A 177 5.78 1.11 12.83
N GLU A 178 6.75 0.22 12.77
CA GLU A 178 6.51 -1.22 12.98
C GLU A 178 6.15 -1.46 14.44
N GLU A 179 4.87 -1.66 14.69
CA GLU A 179 4.31 -2.01 15.99
C GLU A 179 3.05 -2.84 15.79
N THR A 180 2.87 -3.85 16.64
CA THR A 180 1.72 -4.75 16.56
C THR A 180 1.12 -4.95 17.93
N THR A 181 -0.21 -5.01 17.97
CA THR A 181 -0.94 -5.36 19.19
C THR A 181 -1.30 -6.85 19.22
N TRP A 182 -0.97 -7.61 18.17
CA TRP A 182 -1.06 -9.06 18.19
C TRP A 182 -0.16 -9.65 19.27
N GLY A 183 -0.72 -10.55 20.06
CA GLY A 183 0.00 -11.29 21.08
C GLY A 183 -0.75 -12.52 21.53
N VAL A 184 -0.10 -13.31 22.37
CA VAL A 184 -0.72 -14.44 23.04
C VAL A 184 -1.16 -13.99 24.43
N VAL A 185 -2.43 -14.20 24.77
CA VAL A 185 -3.04 -13.81 26.05
C VAL A 185 -3.72 -14.99 26.73
N ASP A 186 -3.78 -14.95 28.06
CA ASP A 186 -4.49 -15.95 28.87
C ASP A 186 -5.96 -15.53 29.04
N VAL A 187 -6.87 -16.33 28.50
CA VAL A 187 -8.32 -16.19 28.65
C VAL A 187 -8.84 -17.38 29.45
N GLU A 188 -9.09 -17.15 30.74
CA GLU A 188 -9.63 -18.15 31.68
C GLU A 188 -8.78 -19.44 31.82
N GLY A 189 -7.47 -19.34 31.62
CA GLY A 189 -6.50 -20.44 31.69
C GLY A 189 -6.21 -21.12 30.36
N ASP A 190 -6.72 -20.57 29.25
CA ASP A 190 -6.49 -21.00 27.87
C ASP A 190 -5.69 -19.91 27.15
N MET A 191 -4.55 -20.26 26.53
CA MET A 191 -3.78 -19.29 25.76
C MET A 191 -4.42 -19.11 24.38
N VAL A 192 -4.58 -17.86 23.96
CA VAL A 192 -5.18 -17.54 22.65
C VAL A 192 -4.41 -16.42 21.98
N TYR A 193 -4.43 -16.40 20.64
CA TYR A 193 -3.98 -15.21 19.93
C TYR A 193 -5.03 -14.11 20.06
N TYR A 194 -4.56 -12.89 20.28
CA TYR A 194 -5.41 -11.72 20.40
C TYR A 194 -4.78 -10.56 19.62
N SER A 195 -5.57 -9.95 18.74
CA SER A 195 -5.11 -8.84 17.91
C SER A 195 -4.95 -7.53 18.65
N GLY A 196 -5.51 -7.38 19.86
CA GLY A 196 -5.80 -6.05 20.38
C GLY A 196 -6.91 -5.36 19.57
N TYR A 197 -7.24 -4.14 19.98
CA TYR A 197 -7.92 -3.19 19.12
C TYR A 197 -6.94 -2.04 18.86
N PRO A 198 -6.23 -2.05 17.71
CA PRO A 198 -5.16 -1.11 17.46
C PRO A 198 -5.73 0.32 17.27
N GLU A 199 -4.86 1.33 17.27
CA GLU A 199 -5.30 2.73 17.08
C GLU A 199 -5.79 3.00 15.65
N GLU A 200 -6.44 4.14 15.44
CA GLU A 200 -6.88 4.61 14.10
C GLU A 200 -5.72 4.53 13.09
N ASN A 201 -6.01 4.14 11.84
CA ASN A 201 -5.00 3.95 10.77
C ASN A 201 -3.86 3.00 11.17
N SER A 202 -4.19 1.81 11.63
CA SER A 202 -3.22 0.74 11.86
C SER A 202 -3.44 -0.41 10.90
N PHE A 203 -2.37 -1.14 10.64
CA PHE A 203 -2.37 -2.22 9.69
C PHE A 203 -1.63 -3.41 10.30
N GLN A 204 -2.32 -4.51 10.55
CA GLN A 204 -1.70 -5.64 11.24
C GLN A 204 -2.31 -6.99 10.89
N TYR A 205 -1.50 -8.02 10.97
CA TYR A 205 -1.91 -9.38 10.69
C TYR A 205 -1.10 -10.41 11.47
N LEU A 206 -1.67 -11.61 11.59
CA LEU A 206 -1.06 -12.78 12.17
C LEU A 206 -0.90 -13.85 11.09
N THR A 207 0.33 -14.27 10.80
CA THR A 207 0.64 -15.15 9.67
C THR A 207 1.25 -16.47 10.13
N SER A 208 0.80 -17.58 9.55
CA SER A 208 1.38 -18.90 9.83
C SER A 208 2.78 -19.05 9.26
N PRO A 209 3.58 -19.98 9.80
CA PRO A 209 4.70 -20.55 9.06
C PRO A 209 4.25 -21.12 7.70
N LYS A 210 5.20 -21.41 6.82
CA LYS A 210 4.92 -22.09 5.55
C LYS A 210 4.34 -23.49 5.81
N ILE A 211 3.16 -23.73 5.25
CA ILE A 211 2.40 -24.98 5.27
C ILE A 211 2.58 -25.67 3.91
N ASP A 212 3.14 -26.87 3.92
CA ASP A 212 3.38 -27.66 2.71
C ASP A 212 2.14 -28.47 2.33
N LEU A 213 1.41 -28.01 1.30
CA LEU A 213 0.26 -28.72 0.72
C LEU A 213 0.64 -29.48 -0.56
N THR A 214 1.93 -29.63 -0.88
CA THR A 214 2.37 -30.24 -2.14
C THR A 214 1.99 -31.72 -2.26
N ALA A 215 1.87 -32.42 -1.13
CA ALA A 215 1.44 -33.81 -1.04
C ALA A 215 0.01 -33.99 -0.49
N ALA A 216 -0.68 -32.89 -0.16
CA ALA A 216 -2.02 -32.93 0.40
C ALA A 216 -3.04 -33.45 -0.62
N THR A 217 -4.14 -34.01 -0.13
CA THR A 217 -5.24 -34.51 -0.95
C THR A 217 -6.55 -33.83 -0.58
N ALA A 218 -7.23 -33.27 -1.57
CA ALA A 218 -8.52 -32.63 -1.32
C ALA A 218 -9.54 -33.61 -0.70
N PRO A 219 -10.39 -33.16 0.25
CA PRO A 219 -10.46 -31.79 0.74
C PRO A 219 -9.33 -31.43 1.71
N VAL A 220 -8.83 -30.20 1.61
CA VAL A 220 -7.97 -29.57 2.63
C VAL A 220 -8.77 -28.48 3.31
N THR A 221 -8.87 -28.51 4.64
CA THR A 221 -9.61 -27.51 5.42
C THR A 221 -8.69 -26.75 6.35
N LEU A 222 -9.00 -25.48 6.55
CA LEU A 222 -8.54 -24.67 7.67
C LEU A 222 -9.71 -24.56 8.65
N ASP A 223 -9.53 -25.10 9.84
CA ASP A 223 -10.50 -25.08 10.93
C ASP A 223 -9.90 -24.29 12.11
N PHE A 224 -10.67 -23.40 12.72
CA PHE A 224 -10.23 -22.61 13.87
C PHE A 224 -11.41 -22.08 14.67
N LYS A 225 -11.15 -21.65 15.90
CA LYS A 225 -12.10 -20.88 16.70
C LYS A 225 -11.75 -19.41 16.65
N TYR A 226 -12.78 -18.57 16.64
CA TYR A 226 -12.60 -17.14 16.78
C TYR A 226 -13.68 -16.50 17.65
N LEU A 227 -13.34 -15.37 18.26
CA LEU A 227 -14.26 -14.44 18.87
C LEU A 227 -13.87 -13.06 18.36
N MET A 228 -14.86 -12.26 17.97
CA MET A 228 -14.64 -10.90 17.50
C MET A 228 -15.60 -9.94 18.23
N LEU A 229 -15.04 -8.81 18.68
CA LEU A 229 -15.74 -7.69 19.31
C LEU A 229 -15.27 -6.41 18.63
N ASN A 230 -16.14 -5.76 17.87
CA ASN A 230 -15.75 -4.71 16.93
C ASN A 230 -16.91 -3.77 16.58
N GLU A 231 -16.63 -2.67 15.89
CA GLU A 231 -17.65 -1.77 15.39
C GLU A 231 -18.43 -2.45 14.25
N LEU A 232 -19.71 -2.72 14.53
CA LEU A 232 -20.59 -3.44 13.62
C LEU A 232 -20.63 -2.76 12.25
N HIS A 233 -20.34 -3.57 11.24
CA HIS A 233 -20.25 -3.32 9.81
C HIS A 233 -19.01 -2.55 9.38
N TRP A 234 -18.26 -1.91 10.27
CA TRP A 234 -17.17 -1.00 9.91
C TRP A 234 -15.78 -1.65 10.04
N ASP A 235 -15.61 -2.43 11.09
CA ASP A 235 -14.39 -3.19 11.34
C ASP A 235 -14.54 -4.61 10.84
N LEU A 236 -13.46 -5.19 10.31
CA LEU A 236 -13.55 -6.45 9.58
C LEU A 236 -12.50 -7.45 10.04
N GLY A 237 -12.89 -8.72 10.10
CA GLY A 237 -11.98 -9.85 10.23
C GLY A 237 -11.91 -10.63 8.92
N ARG A 238 -10.71 -10.91 8.41
CA ARG A 238 -10.53 -11.72 7.20
C ARG A 238 -9.45 -12.77 7.33
N VAL A 239 -9.56 -13.79 6.48
CA VAL A 239 -8.59 -14.88 6.32
C VAL A 239 -8.08 -14.87 4.89
N ASP A 240 -6.76 -14.78 4.76
CA ASP A 240 -6.05 -14.74 3.49
C ASP A 240 -5.08 -15.92 3.35
N VAL A 241 -4.81 -16.31 2.11
CA VAL A 241 -3.78 -17.29 1.75
C VAL A 241 -2.72 -16.64 0.88
N LEU A 242 -1.47 -16.76 1.30
CA LEU A 242 -0.29 -16.36 0.54
C LEU A 242 0.34 -17.63 -0.05
N VAL A 243 0.63 -17.62 -1.35
CA VAL A 243 1.32 -18.74 -2.01
C VAL A 243 2.80 -18.40 -2.13
N ASP A 244 3.66 -19.33 -1.72
CA ASP A 244 5.11 -19.11 -1.76
C ASP A 244 5.59 -18.84 -3.20
N GLY A 245 6.25 -17.68 -3.39
CA GLY A 245 6.77 -17.24 -4.67
C GLY A 245 5.73 -16.60 -5.60
N GLU A 246 4.48 -16.42 -5.17
CA GLU A 246 3.47 -15.61 -5.87
C GLU A 246 3.34 -14.25 -5.17
N ALA A 247 3.06 -13.20 -5.95
CA ALA A 247 2.81 -11.86 -5.41
C ALA A 247 1.35 -11.74 -4.93
N GLY A 248 1.15 -11.07 -3.79
CA GLY A 248 -0.17 -10.82 -3.21
C GLY A 248 -0.75 -12.01 -2.44
N TYR A 249 -2.04 -11.92 -2.12
CA TYR A 249 -2.78 -12.90 -1.34
C TYR A 249 -4.15 -13.16 -1.96
N THR A 250 -4.79 -14.25 -1.55
CA THR A 250 -6.19 -14.57 -1.87
C THR A 250 -7.02 -14.60 -0.60
N THR A 251 -8.04 -13.75 -0.48
CA THR A 251 -9.01 -13.85 0.62
C THR A 251 -9.88 -15.09 0.43
N VAL A 252 -9.91 -15.93 1.47
CA VAL A 252 -10.60 -17.24 1.47
C VAL A 252 -11.72 -17.31 2.50
N GLY A 253 -11.78 -16.37 3.45
CA GLY A 253 -12.84 -16.33 4.45
C GLY A 253 -13.01 -14.94 5.04
N MET A 254 -14.26 -14.65 5.41
CA MET A 254 -14.66 -13.46 6.17
C MET A 254 -15.20 -13.92 7.52
N LEU A 255 -14.79 -13.24 8.59
CA LEU A 255 -15.29 -13.52 9.92
C LEU A 255 -16.65 -12.85 10.11
N ASP A 256 -17.58 -13.53 10.77
CA ASP A 256 -18.83 -12.91 11.16
C ASP A 256 -18.57 -11.74 12.12
N ASP A 257 -19.33 -10.68 11.90
CA ASP A 257 -19.22 -9.41 12.60
C ASP A 257 -19.80 -9.46 14.03
N ASP A 258 -19.19 -8.71 14.95
CA ASP A 258 -19.54 -8.56 16.38
C ASP A 258 -20.21 -9.80 17.00
N THR A 259 -19.45 -10.90 17.03
CA THR A 259 -19.96 -12.20 17.49
C THR A 259 -20.33 -12.22 18.98
N GLY A 260 -19.58 -11.48 19.81
CA GLY A 260 -19.69 -11.51 21.27
C GLY A 260 -19.50 -12.89 21.92
N ALA A 261 -19.07 -13.91 21.16
CA ALA A 261 -18.95 -15.29 21.59
C ALA A 261 -17.98 -16.06 20.69
N TRP A 262 -17.40 -17.14 21.21
CA TRP A 262 -16.57 -18.05 20.43
C TRP A 262 -17.40 -18.81 19.39
N LEU A 263 -16.94 -18.79 18.14
CA LEU A 263 -17.50 -19.51 17.01
C LEU A 263 -16.44 -20.42 16.38
N ASP A 264 -16.89 -21.50 15.76
CA ASP A 264 -16.06 -22.38 14.94
C ASP A 264 -16.14 -21.92 13.47
N MET A 265 -15.00 -21.80 12.81
CA MET A 265 -14.90 -21.50 11.38
C MET A 265 -14.19 -22.64 10.64
N SER A 266 -14.66 -22.90 9.41
CA SER A 266 -14.05 -23.87 8.50
C SER A 266 -13.97 -23.28 7.09
N VAL A 267 -12.78 -23.26 6.52
CA VAL A 267 -12.47 -22.69 5.19
C VAL A 267 -11.87 -23.76 4.29
N ASP A 268 -12.36 -23.88 3.05
CA ASP A 268 -11.83 -24.83 2.07
C ASP A 268 -10.55 -24.27 1.43
N LEU A 269 -9.43 -24.97 1.65
CA LEU A 269 -8.13 -24.67 1.06
C LEU A 269 -7.78 -25.60 -0.11
N SER A 270 -8.72 -26.41 -0.60
CA SER A 270 -8.47 -27.41 -1.64
C SER A 270 -7.94 -26.83 -2.95
N ALA A 271 -8.22 -25.56 -3.24
CA ALA A 271 -7.69 -24.85 -4.41
C ALA A 271 -6.16 -24.69 -4.38
N PHE A 272 -5.53 -24.82 -3.21
CA PHE A 272 -4.09 -24.65 -2.99
C PHE A 272 -3.34 -25.98 -2.88
N VAL A 273 -4.00 -27.12 -3.07
CA VAL A 273 -3.33 -28.44 -3.15
C VAL A 273 -2.23 -28.40 -4.22
N GLY A 274 -1.05 -28.91 -3.88
CA GLY A 274 0.11 -28.88 -4.76
C GLY A 274 1.03 -27.66 -4.55
N LYS A 275 0.68 -26.75 -3.64
CA LYS A 275 1.44 -25.52 -3.34
C LYS A 275 1.99 -25.53 -1.91
N THR A 276 2.93 -24.63 -1.63
CA THR A 276 3.29 -24.23 -0.26
C THR A 276 2.62 -22.90 0.02
N VAL A 277 1.94 -22.77 1.16
CA VAL A 277 1.15 -21.58 1.49
C VAL A 277 1.44 -21.07 2.89
N GLN A 278 1.02 -19.84 3.18
CA GLN A 278 0.84 -19.32 4.53
C GLN A 278 -0.62 -18.87 4.66
N VAL A 279 -1.19 -19.02 5.84
CA VAL A 279 -2.50 -18.47 6.18
C VAL A 279 -2.28 -17.21 7.01
N ARG A 280 -3.01 -16.15 6.69
CA ARG A 280 -2.92 -14.85 7.37
C ARG A 280 -4.29 -14.43 7.88
N PHE A 281 -4.35 -14.01 9.13
CA PHE A 281 -5.53 -13.44 9.76
C PHE A 281 -5.33 -11.95 9.94
N ALA A 282 -6.28 -11.14 9.51
CA ALA A 282 -6.23 -9.69 9.65
C ALA A 282 -7.47 -9.16 10.39
N PHE A 283 -7.23 -8.22 11.30
CA PHE A 283 -8.26 -7.39 11.92
C PHE A 283 -8.09 -5.97 11.38
N LEU A 284 -9.12 -5.47 10.71
CA LEU A 284 -9.10 -4.26 9.89
C LEU A 284 -10.09 -3.25 10.50
N PRO A 285 -9.68 -2.47 11.50
CA PRO A 285 -10.53 -1.42 12.03
C PRO A 285 -10.65 -0.26 11.04
N ASP A 286 -11.75 0.47 11.13
CA ASP A 286 -11.91 1.71 10.37
C ASP A 286 -11.28 2.93 11.09
N ASP A 287 -11.50 4.13 10.56
CA ASP A 287 -10.94 5.38 11.10
C ASP A 287 -11.89 6.08 12.09
N ALA A 288 -12.82 5.34 12.71
CA ALA A 288 -13.89 5.88 13.55
C ALA A 288 -13.92 5.28 14.96
N THR A 289 -14.80 4.32 15.25
CA THR A 289 -15.16 4.00 16.64
C THR A 289 -14.44 2.78 17.18
N LYS A 290 -13.48 3.01 18.08
CA LYS A 290 -12.88 1.93 18.87
C LYS A 290 -13.85 1.35 19.90
N ILE A 291 -14.03 0.03 19.89
CA ILE A 291 -14.72 -0.71 20.93
C ILE A 291 -13.77 -0.98 22.11
N GLU A 292 -14.19 -0.59 23.32
CA GLU A 292 -13.44 -0.88 24.56
C GLU A 292 -13.31 -2.39 24.74
N ASP A 293 -12.10 -2.87 25.03
CA ASP A 293 -11.76 -4.29 25.11
C ASP A 293 -12.14 -5.08 23.84
N GLY A 294 -12.22 -4.44 22.67
CA GLY A 294 -12.50 -5.09 21.40
C GLY A 294 -11.27 -5.80 20.79
N GLY A 295 -11.48 -6.39 19.62
CA GLY A 295 -10.47 -7.03 18.79
C GLY A 295 -10.91 -8.40 18.28
N LEU A 296 -9.93 -9.16 17.81
CA LEU A 296 -10.06 -10.52 17.28
C LEU A 296 -9.25 -11.49 18.14
N TRP A 297 -9.89 -12.54 18.63
CA TRP A 297 -9.27 -13.67 19.28
C TRP A 297 -9.31 -14.89 18.38
N LEU A 298 -8.24 -15.67 18.36
CA LEU A 298 -8.12 -16.91 17.59
C LEU A 298 -7.58 -18.03 18.47
N ASN A 299 -8.12 -19.23 18.30
CA ASN A 299 -7.62 -20.44 18.96
C ASN A 299 -7.84 -21.69 18.07
N ASP A 300 -7.21 -22.80 18.44
CA ASP A 300 -7.37 -24.12 17.82
C ASP A 300 -7.20 -24.10 16.29
N ILE A 301 -6.17 -23.41 15.79
CA ILE A 301 -5.95 -23.22 14.34
C ILE A 301 -5.35 -24.50 13.76
N VAL A 302 -6.06 -25.16 12.85
CA VAL A 302 -5.66 -26.44 12.27
C VAL A 302 -5.86 -26.42 10.76
N VAL A 303 -4.82 -26.80 10.01
CA VAL A 303 -4.95 -27.16 8.59
C VAL A 303 -4.82 -28.67 8.47
N SER A 304 -5.79 -29.32 7.85
CA SER A 304 -5.80 -30.78 7.73
C SER A 304 -6.35 -31.26 6.39
N ASP A 305 -6.03 -32.50 6.05
CA ASP A 305 -6.61 -33.23 4.93
C ASP A 305 -7.09 -34.63 5.38
N ALA A 306 -7.50 -35.49 4.44
CA ALA A 306 -7.95 -36.84 4.76
C ALA A 306 -6.88 -37.74 5.42
N ALA A 307 -5.59 -37.40 5.30
CA ALA A 307 -4.48 -38.13 5.90
C ALA A 307 -4.14 -37.65 7.32
N GLY A 308 -4.52 -36.42 7.68
CA GLY A 308 -4.40 -35.88 9.03
C GLY A 308 -4.03 -34.39 9.06
N GLU A 309 -3.47 -33.95 10.18
CA GLU A 309 -3.04 -32.57 10.40
C GLU A 309 -1.77 -32.27 9.59
N LEU A 310 -1.80 -31.14 8.88
CA LEU A 310 -0.70 -30.56 8.11
C LEU A 310 -0.05 -29.39 8.87
N PHE A 311 -0.85 -28.68 9.67
CA PHE A 311 -0.44 -27.62 10.58
C PHE A 311 -1.42 -27.53 11.75
N ALA A 312 -0.94 -27.21 12.95
CA ALA A 312 -1.77 -26.94 14.11
C ALA A 312 -1.08 -25.92 15.03
N ASP A 313 -1.85 -24.98 15.56
CA ASP A 313 -1.41 -23.98 16.53
C ASP A 313 -2.57 -23.59 17.47
N ASP A 314 -2.42 -23.92 18.74
CA ASP A 314 -3.35 -23.64 19.84
C ASP A 314 -2.89 -22.47 20.72
N ALA A 315 -1.93 -21.66 20.25
CA ALA A 315 -1.31 -20.54 20.96
C ALA A 315 -0.63 -20.89 22.30
N GLU A 316 -0.61 -22.17 22.69
CA GLU A 316 -0.02 -22.62 23.94
C GLU A 316 1.51 -22.49 23.92
N THR A 317 2.10 -22.41 25.11
CA THR A 317 3.56 -22.23 25.25
C THR A 317 4.32 -23.37 24.56
N GLY A 318 5.04 -23.05 23.49
CA GLY A 318 5.81 -24.00 22.68
C GLY A 318 5.13 -24.44 21.38
N ASN A 319 3.86 -24.10 21.20
CA ASN A 319 3.09 -24.30 19.97
C ASN A 319 2.76 -22.98 19.27
N ALA A 320 2.75 -21.85 19.99
CA ALA A 320 2.57 -20.54 19.40
C ALA A 320 3.71 -20.19 18.42
N VAL A 321 3.46 -20.38 17.13
CA VAL A 321 4.45 -20.20 16.04
C VAL A 321 3.99 -19.21 14.97
N MET A 322 2.80 -18.64 15.11
CA MET A 322 2.34 -17.56 14.24
C MET A 322 3.23 -16.32 14.38
N GLU A 323 3.47 -15.65 13.26
CA GLU A 323 4.24 -14.42 13.19
C GLU A 323 3.30 -13.22 13.11
N ALA A 324 3.39 -12.34 14.11
CA ALA A 324 2.68 -11.08 14.15
C ALA A 324 3.45 -10.02 13.36
N PHE A 325 2.72 -9.24 12.57
CA PHE A 325 3.22 -8.03 11.95
C PHE A 325 2.20 -6.92 12.19
N GLY A 326 2.70 -5.71 12.35
CA GLY A 326 1.85 -4.53 12.44
C GLY A 326 2.63 -3.27 12.14
N VAL A 327 1.91 -2.29 11.62
CA VAL A 327 2.40 -0.95 11.37
C VAL A 327 1.31 0.02 11.82
N SER A 328 1.65 0.93 12.72
CA SER A 328 0.80 2.07 13.01
C SER A 328 1.14 3.22 12.09
N LEU A 329 0.12 3.79 11.45
CA LEU A 329 0.28 4.81 10.44
C LEU A 329 -0.06 6.18 11.02
N THR A 330 0.89 7.09 10.95
CA THR A 330 0.64 8.51 11.21
C THR A 330 0.61 9.28 9.90
N ARG A 331 -0.50 9.97 9.64
CA ARG A 331 -0.70 10.70 8.39
C ARG A 331 0.23 11.92 8.32
N LEU A 332 1.03 11.99 7.26
CA LEU A 332 1.81 13.18 6.92
C LEU A 332 0.90 14.29 6.42
N PHE A 333 0.14 14.02 5.36
CA PHE A 333 -0.81 14.94 4.74
C PHE A 333 -1.79 14.16 3.84
N TYR A 334 -2.79 14.86 3.30
CA TYR A 334 -3.76 14.32 2.34
C TYR A 334 -4.14 15.37 1.31
N ASP A 335 -4.63 15.00 0.13
CA ASP A 335 -4.99 15.99 -0.88
C ASP A 335 -6.04 15.43 -1.87
N TYR A 336 -7.00 16.27 -2.25
CA TYR A 336 -8.19 15.93 -3.06
C TYR A 336 -8.04 16.35 -4.53
N ASP A 337 -6.80 16.47 -5.00
CA ASP A 337 -6.44 17.15 -6.25
C ASP A 337 -6.70 18.67 -6.15
N GLU A 338 -5.64 19.49 -6.24
CA GLU A 338 -5.58 20.94 -5.91
C GLU A 338 -6.43 21.84 -6.85
N GLY A 339 -7.67 21.49 -7.14
CA GLY A 339 -8.56 22.25 -7.99
C GLY A 339 -8.01 22.41 -9.40
N ASP A 340 -8.17 21.37 -10.21
CA ASP A 340 -8.20 21.48 -11.68
C ASP A 340 -6.87 21.90 -12.33
N ALA A 341 -5.73 21.57 -11.71
CA ALA A 341 -4.41 21.77 -12.33
C ALA A 341 -4.15 20.81 -13.52
N GLY A 342 -5.08 19.91 -13.79
CA GLY A 342 -5.01 18.93 -14.88
C GLY A 342 -3.95 17.86 -14.63
N ALA A 343 -3.93 16.87 -15.52
CA ALA A 343 -3.06 15.69 -15.50
C ALA A 343 -1.55 15.97 -15.68
N GLU A 344 -0.98 17.02 -15.07
CA GLU A 344 0.45 17.38 -15.04
C GLU A 344 1.17 16.82 -13.81
N TRP A 345 2.50 16.74 -13.86
CA TRP A 345 3.32 16.30 -12.73
C TRP A 345 3.60 17.46 -11.78
N HIS A 346 3.43 17.21 -10.49
CA HIS A 346 3.66 18.15 -9.41
C HIS A 346 4.70 17.60 -8.44
N PHE A 347 5.70 18.43 -8.14
CA PHE A 347 6.66 18.13 -7.09
C PHE A 347 6.08 18.54 -5.73
N LYS A 348 6.04 17.59 -4.80
CA LYS A 348 5.57 17.79 -3.43
C LYS A 348 6.76 17.68 -2.48
N ASP A 349 6.96 18.73 -1.66
CA ASP A 349 7.99 18.81 -0.63
C ASP A 349 7.49 19.63 0.58
N GLU A 350 8.39 19.95 1.52
CA GLU A 350 8.10 20.78 2.70
C GLU A 350 7.47 22.15 2.39
N ASN A 351 7.66 22.69 1.18
CA ASN A 351 7.09 23.97 0.76
C ASN A 351 5.69 23.82 0.17
N SER A 352 5.25 22.59 -0.11
CA SER A 352 3.92 22.24 -0.62
C SER A 352 2.90 21.97 0.50
N ALA A 353 3.18 22.40 1.73
CA ALA A 353 2.36 22.09 2.90
C ALA A 353 0.95 22.69 2.83
N TRP A 354 0.00 21.84 2.48
CA TRP A 354 -1.42 21.98 2.75
C TRP A 354 -1.82 20.82 3.67
N ASN A 355 -2.53 21.13 4.76
CA ASN A 355 -3.13 20.18 5.71
C ASN A 355 -2.25 19.09 6.40
N GLY A 356 -0.93 19.28 6.47
CA GLY A 356 -0.05 18.31 7.12
C GLY A 356 1.40 18.76 7.30
N THR A 357 2.31 17.80 7.40
CA THR A 357 3.77 17.99 7.46
C THR A 357 4.48 17.02 6.52
N TYR A 358 5.67 17.40 6.06
CA TYR A 358 6.56 16.52 5.29
C TYR A 358 7.76 16.06 6.12
N ASP A 359 7.88 16.51 7.38
CA ASP A 359 8.94 16.09 8.30
C ASP A 359 8.44 14.96 9.19
N LEU A 360 9.09 13.80 9.12
CA LEU A 360 8.74 12.63 9.92
C LEU A 360 8.86 12.92 11.42
N PHE A 361 9.78 13.82 11.83
CA PHE A 361 10.02 14.10 13.25
C PHE A 361 8.89 14.90 13.89
N ASP A 362 8.12 15.65 13.10
CA ASP A 362 6.89 16.30 13.58
C ASP A 362 5.81 15.31 13.99
N LEU A 363 5.92 14.05 13.53
CA LEU A 363 4.98 12.96 13.76
C LEU A 363 5.47 11.96 14.81
N GLY A 364 6.53 12.30 15.54
CA GLY A 364 7.05 11.47 16.63
C GLY A 364 8.10 10.45 16.21
N VAL A 365 8.42 10.32 14.92
CA VAL A 365 9.57 9.52 14.45
C VAL A 365 10.87 10.07 15.06
N GLN A 366 11.75 9.18 15.49
CA GLN A 366 13.02 9.49 16.12
C GLN A 366 14.21 8.94 15.33
N PRO A 367 15.41 9.51 15.50
CA PRO A 367 16.64 8.91 15.01
C PRO A 367 16.82 7.49 15.56
N GLY A 368 17.09 6.52 14.67
CA GLY A 368 17.22 5.10 14.99
C GLY A 368 15.96 4.27 14.78
N ASP A 369 14.81 4.90 14.49
CA ASP A 369 13.58 4.18 14.18
C ASP A 369 13.68 3.49 12.81
N LYS A 370 13.03 2.33 12.71
CA LYS A 370 12.73 1.67 11.43
C LYS A 370 11.34 2.11 11.00
N VAL A 371 11.23 2.68 9.81
CA VAL A 371 9.99 3.28 9.31
C VAL A 371 9.60 2.74 7.94
N TRP A 372 8.33 2.94 7.61
CA TRP A 372 7.71 2.63 6.34
C TRP A 372 7.14 3.91 5.73
N LEU A 373 7.24 4.11 4.43
CA LEU A 373 6.44 5.10 3.72
C LEU A 373 5.22 4.38 3.15
N VAL A 374 4.03 4.93 3.40
CA VAL A 374 2.78 4.26 3.04
C VAL A 374 1.89 5.22 2.28
N LEU A 375 1.42 4.79 1.12
CA LEU A 375 0.44 5.52 0.32
C LEU A 375 -0.91 4.85 0.48
N ARG A 376 -1.94 5.67 0.71
CA ARG A 376 -3.33 5.23 0.66
C ARG A 376 -4.03 6.01 -0.43
N TYR A 377 -4.79 5.30 -1.25
CA TYR A 377 -5.68 5.92 -2.21
C TYR A 377 -7.11 5.54 -1.86
N ILE A 378 -7.97 6.55 -1.80
CA ILE A 378 -9.38 6.39 -1.53
C ILE A 378 -10.14 6.91 -2.71
N ILE A 379 -11.01 6.04 -3.23
CA ILE A 379 -11.89 6.36 -4.34
C ILE A 379 -13.35 6.17 -3.93
N ASP A 380 -14.25 6.91 -4.53
CA ASP A 380 -15.69 6.75 -4.31
C ASP A 380 -16.40 5.89 -5.38
N GLY A 381 -15.67 5.56 -6.47
CA GLY A 381 -16.18 4.79 -7.60
C GLY A 381 -16.94 5.61 -8.64
N ASP A 382 -17.00 6.94 -8.52
CA ASP A 382 -17.46 7.83 -9.59
C ASP A 382 -16.29 8.32 -10.43
N ASN A 383 -16.05 7.65 -11.55
CA ASN A 383 -15.01 8.03 -12.51
C ASN A 383 -15.44 9.12 -13.50
N THR A 384 -16.54 9.86 -13.24
CA THR A 384 -17.08 10.84 -14.19
C THR A 384 -17.22 12.26 -13.62
N GLN A 385 -16.28 13.14 -13.98
CA GLN A 385 -16.48 14.59 -13.91
C GLN A 385 -16.73 15.20 -15.28
N GLY A 386 -17.99 15.53 -15.57
CA GLY A 386 -18.33 16.54 -16.58
C GLY A 386 -18.01 16.26 -18.05
N GLU A 387 -17.23 15.23 -18.42
CA GLU A 387 -17.14 14.51 -19.72
C GLU A 387 -15.78 13.77 -19.97
N GLU A 388 -14.76 13.83 -19.08
CA GLU A 388 -13.49 13.08 -19.24
C GLU A 388 -13.30 12.00 -18.15
N ALA A 389 -12.75 10.85 -18.55
CA ALA A 389 -12.43 9.76 -17.63
C ALA A 389 -11.13 10.12 -16.90
N SER A 390 -11.11 9.95 -15.57
CA SER A 390 -9.92 10.21 -14.77
C SER A 390 -8.80 9.22 -15.14
N ALA A 391 -7.55 9.67 -15.03
CA ALA A 391 -6.38 8.84 -15.27
C ALA A 391 -5.89 8.14 -14.00
N GLY A 392 -6.55 8.33 -12.85
CA GLY A 392 -6.12 7.85 -11.54
C GLY A 392 -4.92 8.63 -10.98
N ALA A 393 -4.15 7.99 -10.10
CA ALA A 393 -3.03 8.61 -9.40
C ALA A 393 -1.70 7.90 -9.73
N PHE A 394 -0.69 8.68 -10.09
CA PHE A 394 0.68 8.24 -10.33
C PHE A 394 1.64 8.89 -9.34
N PHE A 395 2.54 8.10 -8.77
CA PHE A 395 3.56 8.52 -7.82
C PHE A 395 4.94 8.09 -8.33
N ASP A 396 5.92 8.97 -8.20
CA ASP A 396 7.26 8.73 -8.70
C ASP A 396 8.31 9.55 -7.92
N ASP A 397 9.58 9.19 -8.03
CA ASP A 397 10.72 9.83 -7.35
C ASP A 397 10.47 10.07 -5.84
N LEU A 398 9.97 9.05 -5.12
CA LEU A 398 9.73 9.15 -3.67
C LEU A 398 11.07 9.18 -2.96
N MET A 399 11.31 10.20 -2.14
CA MET A 399 12.56 10.37 -1.41
C MET A 399 12.30 10.73 0.04
N VAL A 400 13.15 10.20 0.93
CA VAL A 400 13.30 10.71 2.29
C VAL A 400 14.72 11.19 2.48
N THR A 401 14.85 12.44 2.93
CA THR A 401 16.14 13.08 3.16
C THR A 401 16.33 13.40 4.64
N ALA A 402 17.37 12.83 5.25
CA ALA A 402 17.82 13.18 6.59
C ALA A 402 18.72 14.43 6.57
N ILE A 403 18.58 15.28 7.59
CA ILE A 403 19.29 16.57 7.75
C ILE A 403 19.99 16.61 9.10
#